data_AF-A0A518LKR1-F1
#
_entry.id   AF-A0A518LKR1-F1
#
_cell.length_a   1.000
_cell.length_b   1.000
_cell.length_c   1.000
_cell.angle_alpha   90.00
_cell.angle_beta   90.00
_cell.angle_gamma   90.00
#
_symmetry.space_group_name_H-M   'P 1'
#
loop_
_entity.id
_entity.type
_entity.pdbx_description
1 polymer ?
#
loop_
_entity_poly.entity_id
_entity_poly.type
_entity_poly.pdbx_seq_one_letter_code
_entity_poly.pdbx_strand_id
1 'polypeptide(L)' 'MATYRRKKDSDTWHYCRNCSNWPTYDYVEKTDKPTSGELCDECKGKDRNGTCTK' A
#
# COMPACT_ATOMS: atom_id res chain seq x y z
N MET A 1 3.37 13.15 2.33
CA MET A 1 2.62 12.31 3.29
C MET A 1 2.40 10.97 2.61
N ALA A 2 2.89 9.87 3.18
CA ALA A 2 2.71 8.55 2.55
C ALA A 2 1.31 8.02 2.93
N THR A 3 0.49 7.70 1.94
CA THR A 3 -0.84 7.12 2.18
C THR A 3 -0.76 5.61 2.02
N TYR A 4 -1.15 4.89 3.06
CA TYR A 4 -1.26 3.44 3.06
C TYR A 4 -2.72 3.06 2.80
N ARG A 5 -2.97 2.22 1.80
CA ARG A 5 -4.29 1.66 1.48
C ARG A 5 -4.26 0.15 1.55
N ARG A 6 -5.29 -0.46 2.11
CA ARG A 6 -5.54 -1.90 2.00
C ARG A 6 -6.99 -2.16 1.68
N LYS A 7 -7.32 -3.30 1.07
CA LYS A 7 -8.73 -3.73 0.98
C LYS A 7 -9.26 -4.07 2.38
N LYS A 8 -10.54 -3.89 2.65
CA LYS A 8 -11.14 -4.29 3.95
C LYS A 8 -10.97 -5.80 4.22
N ASP A 9 -11.07 -6.60 3.17
CA ASP A 9 -10.95 -8.06 3.19
C ASP A 9 -9.49 -8.56 3.11
N SER A 10 -8.51 -7.65 3.09
CA SER A 10 -7.10 -8.02 3.00
C SER A 10 -6.30 -7.38 4.12
N ASP A 11 -5.32 -8.10 4.66
CA ASP A 11 -4.37 -7.56 5.63
C ASP A 11 -3.14 -6.91 4.98
N THR A 12 -3.10 -6.87 3.64
CA THR A 12 -1.98 -6.32 2.89
C THR A 12 -2.13 -4.82 2.64
N TRP A 13 -1.19 -4.04 3.15
CA TRP A 13 -1.07 -2.61 2.96
C TRP A 13 -0.21 -2.27 1.74
N HIS A 14 -0.79 -1.46 0.88
CA HIS A 14 -0.18 -0.87 -0.29
C HIS A 14 0.10 0.60 -0.02
N TYR A 15 1.29 1.08 -0.37
CA TYR A 15 1.65 2.50 -0.25
C TYR A 15 2.16 3.09 -1.57
N CYS A 16 2.24 2.27 -2.62
CA CYS A 16 2.54 2.72 -3.97
C CYS A 16 1.24 2.81 -4.78
N ARG A 17 0.85 4.00 -5.20
CA ARG A 17 -0.33 4.25 -6.06
C ARG A 17 -0.26 3.55 -7.41
N ASN A 18 0.94 3.26 -7.93
CA ASN A 18 1.10 2.47 -9.16
C ASN A 18 1.12 0.95 -8.90
N CYS A 19 0.88 0.50 -7.67
CA CYS A 19 0.85 -0.91 -7.36
C CYS A 19 -0.25 -1.59 -8.19
N SER A 20 0.03 -2.76 -8.77
CA SER A 20 -0.95 -3.51 -9.57
C SER A 20 -2.16 -3.94 -8.72
N ASN A 21 -1.92 -4.13 -7.42
CA ASN A 21 -2.93 -4.46 -6.42
C ASN A 21 -3.45 -3.23 -5.66
N TRP A 22 -3.15 -2.01 -6.13
CA TRP A 22 -3.60 -0.79 -5.48
C TRP A 22 -5.14 -0.76 -5.44
N PRO A 23 -5.73 -0.71 -4.25
CA PRO A 23 -7.17 -0.81 -4.15
C PRO A 23 -7.82 0.56 -4.45
N THR A 24 -8.81 0.53 -5.34
CA THR A 24 -9.56 1.70 -5.82
C THR A 24 -10.99 1.78 -5.29
N TYR A 25 -11.50 0.68 -4.72
CA TYR A 25 -12.80 0.61 -4.04
C TYR A 25 -12.69 -0.30 -2.80
N ASP A 26 -13.63 -0.13 -1.87
CA ASP A 26 -13.74 -0.87 -0.60
C ASP A 26 -12.41 -1.07 0.14
N TYR A 27 -11.67 0.03 0.25
CA TYR A 27 -10.37 0.07 0.91
C TYR A 27 -10.41 0.93 2.16
N VAL A 28 -9.48 0.65 3.06
CA VAL A 28 -9.14 1.48 4.19
C VAL A 28 -7.87 2.23 3.84
N GLU A 29 -7.92 3.55 3.91
CA GLU A 29 -6.73 4.39 3.79
C GLU A 29 -6.32 4.99 5.13
N LYS A 30 -5.01 5.15 5.33
CA LYS A 30 -4.44 5.83 6.48
C LYS A 30 -3.13 6.51 6.12
N THR A 31 -2.85 7.60 6.81
CA THR A 31 -1.63 8.40 6.62
C THR A 31 -0.50 7.93 7.54
N ASP A 32 -0.81 7.15 8.56
CA ASP A 32 0.15 6.59 9.50
C ASP A 32 0.57 5.17 9.11
N LYS A 33 1.79 4.80 9.51
CA LYS A 33 2.33 3.48 9.18
C LYS A 33 1.48 2.41 9.88
N PRO A 34 1.03 1.37 9.16
CA PRO A 34 0.32 0.28 9.78
C PRO A 34 1.11 -0.36 10.91
N THR A 35 0.52 -0.42 12.10
CA THR A 35 1.01 -1.25 13.22
C THR A 35 0.58 -2.70 13.10
N SER A 36 -0.44 -2.99 12.29
CA SER A 36 -0.95 -4.33 12.00
C SER A 36 -1.21 -4.51 10.51
N GLY A 37 -0.92 -5.71 10.01
CA GLY A 37 -1.00 -6.11 8.61
C GLY A 37 0.38 -6.16 7.92
N GLU A 38 0.41 -6.78 6.76
CA GLU A 38 1.61 -7.00 5.97
C GLU A 38 1.79 -5.90 4.92
N LEU A 39 3.04 -5.46 4.65
CA LEU A 39 3.29 -4.53 3.55
C LEU A 39 3.44 -5.32 2.24
N CYS A 40 2.76 -4.86 1.18
CA CYS A 40 2.82 -5.48 -0.14
C CYS A 40 4.26 -5.56 -0.66
N ASP A 41 4.71 -6.76 -1.03
CA ASP A 41 6.06 -6.98 -1.55
C ASP A 41 6.32 -6.28 -2.88
N GLU A 42 5.29 -6.10 -3.72
CA GLU A 42 5.42 -5.28 -4.94
C GLU A 42 5.74 -3.82 -4.59
N CYS A 43 5.10 -3.28 -3.54
CA CYS A 43 5.40 -1.93 -3.09
C CYS A 43 6.82 -1.83 -2.54
N LYS A 44 7.28 -2.82 -1.75
CA LYS A 44 8.67 -2.90 -1.26
C LYS A 44 9.67 -2.94 -2.41
N GLY A 45 9.41 -3.78 -3.42
CA GLY A 45 10.24 -3.89 -4.61
C GLY A 45 10.31 -2.58 -5.40
N LYS A 46 9.17 -1.93 -5.62
CA LYS A 46 9.10 -0.66 -6.35
C LYS A 46 9.73 0.50 -5.59
N ASP A 47 9.59 0.55 -4.26
CA ASP A 47 10.25 1.57 -3.43
C ASP A 47 11.76 1.37 -3.45
N ARG A 48 12.23 0.13 -3.34
CA ARG A 48 13.65 -0.21 -3.49
C ARG A 48 14.18 0.14 -4.89
N ASN A 49 13.36 0.00 -5.92
CA ASN A 49 13.69 0.37 -7.29
C ASN A 49 13.49 1.87 -7.60
N GLY A 50 12.98 2.68 -6.67
CA GLY A 50 12.68 4.10 -6.89
C GLY A 50 11.53 4.38 -7.86
N THR A 51 10.70 3.37 -8.16
CA THR A 51 9.56 3.46 -9.11
C THR A 51 8.20 3.55 -8.41
N CYS A 52 8.20 3.58 -7.07
CA CYS A 52 6.99 3.69 -6.27
C CYS A 52 6.44 5.12 -6.22
N THR A 53 5.17 5.29 -6.59
CA THR A 53 4.45 6.57 -6.48
C THR A 53 3.72 6.65 -5.14
N LYS A 54 4.14 7.54 -4.23
CA LYS A 54 3.62 7.67 -2.86
C LYS A 54 2.44 8.64 -2.79
#